data_AF-I9BFH3-F1
#
_entry.id   AF-I9BFH3-F1
#
_cell.length_a   1.000
_cell.length_b   1.000
_cell.length_c   1.000
_cell.angle_alpha   90.00
_cell.angle_beta   90.00
_cell.angle_gamma   90.00
#
_symmetry.space_group_name_H-M   'P 1'
#
loop_
_entity.id
_entity.type
_entity.pdbx_description
1 polymer ?
#
loop_
_entity_poly.entity_id
_entity_poly.type
_entity_poly.pdbx_seq_one_letter_code
_entity_poly.pdbx_strand_id
1 'polypeptide(L)'
;MLNENNRSSDRILTERILDDPDMILKIENPSLKQQMAAVQKKPELIASLPLAGEKVQLAAVIACPESILLVDTPAPAACFMAVERMLKEELLPVPGVLNAARELILQMKKDKADGRSSGAAIEKFLDEVKPIKN
;
A
#
# COMPACT_ATOMS: atom_id res chain seq x y z
N MET A 1 20.85 -24.66 8.11
CA MET A 1 20.65 -25.07 6.70
C MET A 1 19.15 -25.11 6.44
N LEU A 2 18.63 -24.30 5.51
CA LEU A 2 17.21 -24.35 5.15
C LEU A 2 16.99 -25.54 4.19
N ASN A 3 16.12 -26.46 4.60
CA ASN A 3 15.74 -27.67 3.87
C ASN A 3 15.23 -27.33 2.44
N GLU A 4 15.81 -27.98 1.43
CA GLU A 4 15.44 -27.78 0.01
C GLU A 4 13.96 -28.06 -0.27
N ASN A 5 13.34 -28.98 0.50
CA ASN A 5 11.92 -29.30 0.42
C ASN A 5 11.00 -28.14 0.88
N ASN A 6 11.50 -27.28 1.77
CA ASN A 6 10.75 -26.09 2.19
C ASN A 6 10.80 -25.00 1.10
N ARG A 7 11.95 -24.88 0.41
CA ARG A 7 12.15 -23.88 -0.65
C ARG A 7 11.36 -24.20 -1.92
N SER A 8 11.15 -25.47 -2.24
CA SER A 8 10.28 -25.91 -3.34
C SER A 8 8.81 -25.66 -3.02
N SER A 9 8.38 -25.95 -1.79
CA SER A 9 7.01 -25.71 -1.32
C SER A 9 6.65 -24.22 -1.36
N ASP A 10 7.54 -23.35 -0.90
CA ASP A 10 7.34 -21.89 -0.94
C ASP A 10 7.18 -21.33 -2.36
N ARG A 11 7.95 -21.86 -3.32
CA ARG A 11 7.84 -21.49 -4.73
C ARG A 11 6.51 -21.91 -5.32
N ILE A 12 6.11 -23.17 -5.11
CA ILE A 12 4.83 -23.71 -5.58
C ILE A 12 3.66 -22.91 -4.99
N LEU A 13 3.70 -22.59 -3.69
CA LEU A 13 2.69 -21.76 -3.06
C LEU A 13 2.66 -20.34 -3.64
N THR A 14 3.82 -19.75 -3.94
CA THR A 14 3.87 -18.43 -4.58
C THR A 14 3.25 -18.46 -5.98
N GLU A 15 3.56 -19.47 -6.80
CA GLU A 15 2.97 -19.64 -8.13
C GLU A 15 1.45 -19.77 -8.05
N ARG A 16 0.95 -20.58 -7.12
CA ARG A 16 -0.49 -20.71 -6.88
C ARG A 16 -1.17 -19.43 -6.44
N ILE A 17 -0.51 -18.60 -5.63
CA ILE A 17 -1.02 -17.27 -5.25
C ILE A 17 -1.07 -16.32 -6.45
N LEU A 18 -0.12 -16.44 -7.39
CA LEU A 18 -0.13 -15.62 -8.60
C LEU A 18 -1.33 -15.96 -9.51
N ASP A 19 -1.80 -17.21 -9.46
CA ASP A 19 -2.99 -17.69 -10.18
C ASP A 19 -4.30 -17.41 -9.42
N ASP A 20 -4.31 -17.66 -8.11
CA ASP A 20 -5.43 -17.41 -7.18
C ASP A 20 -4.94 -16.66 -5.92
N PRO A 21 -5.01 -15.31 -5.92
CA PRO A 21 -4.49 -14.48 -4.83
C PRO A 21 -5.14 -14.77 -3.47
N ASP A 22 -6.41 -15.18 -3.46
CA ASP A 22 -7.17 -15.47 -2.24
C ASP A 22 -6.61 -16.71 -1.49
N MET A 23 -5.77 -17.53 -2.15
CA MET A 23 -5.05 -18.62 -1.49
C MET A 23 -4.19 -18.15 -0.33
N ILE A 24 -3.70 -16.90 -0.34
CA ILE A 24 -2.88 -16.38 0.75
C ILE A 24 -3.61 -16.39 2.10
N LEU A 25 -4.93 -16.22 2.09
CA LEU A 25 -5.76 -16.20 3.31
C LEU A 25 -5.81 -17.57 4.00
N LYS A 26 -5.39 -18.63 3.29
CA LYS A 26 -5.31 -20.01 3.82
C LYS A 26 -3.92 -20.34 4.37
N ILE A 27 -2.95 -19.43 4.24
CA ILE A 27 -1.58 -19.63 4.71
C ILE A 27 -1.44 -18.95 6.07
N GLU A 28 -1.06 -19.71 7.10
CA GLU A 28 -0.96 -19.21 8.47
C GLU A 28 0.08 -18.09 8.62
N ASN A 29 1.26 -18.27 8.00
CA ASN A 29 2.37 -17.32 8.06
C ASN A 29 2.93 -17.05 6.66
N PRO A 30 2.23 -16.27 5.81
CA PRO A 30 2.66 -16.05 4.44
C PRO A 30 3.97 -15.25 4.41
N SER A 31 4.94 -15.73 3.63
CA SER A 31 6.22 -15.05 3.47
C SER A 31 6.05 -13.69 2.79
N LEU A 32 7.03 -12.81 2.93
CA LEU A 32 7.03 -11.50 2.25
C LEU A 32 6.78 -11.65 0.74
N LYS A 33 7.38 -12.66 0.09
CA LYS A 33 7.20 -12.92 -1.34
C LYS A 33 5.75 -13.30 -1.68
N GLN A 34 5.14 -14.16 -0.86
CA GLN A 34 3.74 -14.58 -1.03
C GLN A 34 2.79 -13.39 -0.83
N GLN A 35 3.01 -12.57 0.22
CA GLN A 35 2.26 -11.35 0.45
C GLN A 35 2.35 -10.37 -0.72
N MET A 36 3.56 -10.12 -1.22
CA MET A 36 3.77 -9.27 -2.39
C MET A 36 3.08 -9.83 -3.65
N ALA A 37 3.14 -11.14 -3.89
CA ALA A 37 2.47 -11.78 -5.03
C ALA A 37 0.95 -11.60 -4.97
N ALA A 38 0.35 -11.79 -3.78
CA ALA A 38 -1.08 -11.62 -3.58
C ALA A 38 -1.53 -10.18 -3.85
N VAL A 39 -0.89 -9.19 -3.23
CA VAL A 39 -1.31 -7.78 -3.35
C VAL A 39 -0.99 -7.17 -4.71
N GLN A 40 -0.01 -7.70 -5.46
CA GLN A 40 0.21 -7.29 -6.85
C GLN A 40 -0.93 -7.71 -7.78
N LYS A 41 -1.62 -8.81 -7.47
CA LYS A 41 -2.74 -9.33 -8.24
C LYS A 41 -4.09 -8.80 -7.74
N LYS A 42 -4.23 -8.66 -6.42
CA LYS A 42 -5.45 -8.29 -5.73
C LYS A 42 -5.13 -7.34 -4.56
N PRO A 43 -4.93 -6.03 -4.84
CA PRO A 43 -4.41 -5.06 -3.86
C PRO A 43 -5.26 -4.94 -2.59
N GLU A 44 -6.57 -5.20 -2.67
CA GLU A 44 -7.50 -5.16 -1.55
C GLU A 44 -7.20 -6.22 -0.48
N LEU A 45 -6.49 -7.30 -0.82
CA LEU A 45 -6.06 -8.31 0.15
C LEU A 45 -5.16 -7.74 1.24
N ILE A 46 -4.55 -6.59 1.03
CA ILE A 46 -3.70 -5.94 2.03
C ILE A 46 -4.43 -5.69 3.36
N ALA A 47 -5.75 -5.51 3.32
CA ALA A 47 -6.61 -5.35 4.51
C ALA A 47 -6.65 -6.60 5.39
N SER A 48 -6.36 -7.77 4.81
CA SER A 48 -6.47 -9.08 5.46
C SER A 48 -5.13 -9.70 5.83
N LEU A 49 -4.01 -9.03 5.52
CA LEU A 49 -2.68 -9.55 5.82
C LEU A 49 -2.25 -9.19 7.25
N PRO A 50 -1.73 -10.16 8.04
CA PRO A 50 -1.40 -9.95 9.45
C PRO A 50 -0.23 -8.98 9.67
N LEU A 51 0.62 -8.76 8.65
CA LEU A 51 1.73 -7.81 8.72
C LEU A 51 2.07 -7.25 7.33
N ALA A 52 1.22 -6.35 6.81
CA ALA A 52 1.53 -5.61 5.60
C ALA A 52 2.64 -4.56 5.87
N GLY A 53 3.89 -5.02 5.92
CA GLY A 53 5.06 -4.13 6.03
C GLY A 53 5.22 -3.22 4.82
N GLU A 54 6.06 -2.19 4.93
CA GLU A 54 6.21 -1.13 3.90
C GLU A 54 6.37 -1.67 2.47
N LYS A 55 7.16 -2.73 2.25
CA LYS A 55 7.34 -3.33 0.92
C LYS A 55 6.06 -3.94 0.34
N VAL A 56 5.22 -4.53 1.18
CA VAL A 56 3.91 -5.08 0.78
C VAL A 56 2.95 -3.94 0.47
N GLN A 57 2.97 -2.88 1.29
CA GLN A 57 2.17 -1.68 1.04
C GLN A 57 2.54 -1.00 -0.28
N LEU A 58 3.84 -0.83 -0.55
CA LEU A 58 4.33 -0.30 -1.83
C LEU A 58 3.90 -1.18 -3.00
N ALA A 59 4.01 -2.51 -2.88
CA ALA A 59 3.57 -3.43 -3.93
C ALA A 59 2.06 -3.30 -4.23
N ALA A 60 1.23 -3.13 -3.20
CA ALA A 60 -0.20 -2.89 -3.38
C ALA A 60 -0.47 -1.52 -4.04
N VAL A 61 0.21 -0.46 -3.60
CA VAL A 61 0.08 0.90 -4.15
C VAL A 61 0.52 0.99 -5.61
N ILE A 62 1.57 0.25 -6.00
CA ILE A 62 2.00 0.15 -7.41
C ILE A 62 0.86 -0.40 -8.28
N ALA A 63 0.11 -1.38 -7.77
CA ALA A 63 -1.00 -2.00 -8.48
C ALA A 63 -2.30 -1.16 -8.41
N CYS A 64 -2.62 -0.56 -7.25
CA CYS A 64 -3.75 0.32 -7.04
C CYS A 64 -3.43 1.32 -5.91
N PRO A 65 -3.25 2.61 -6.20
CA PRO A 65 -2.90 3.61 -5.19
C PRO A 65 -3.86 3.66 -3.99
N GLU A 66 -5.16 3.49 -4.24
CA GLU A 66 -6.23 3.53 -3.23
C GLU A 66 -6.15 2.39 -2.21
N SER A 67 -5.37 1.34 -2.48
CA SER A 67 -5.20 0.21 -1.56
C SER A 67 -4.62 0.66 -0.21
N ILE A 68 -3.86 1.76 -0.17
CA ILE A 68 -3.30 2.30 1.08
C ILE A 68 -4.38 2.72 2.07
N LEU A 69 -5.58 3.09 1.59
CA LEU A 69 -6.72 3.47 2.42
C LEU A 69 -7.25 2.29 3.25
N LEU A 70 -6.91 1.06 2.86
CA LEU A 70 -7.29 -0.18 3.55
C LEU A 70 -6.29 -0.60 4.63
N VAL A 71 -5.14 0.05 4.72
CA VAL A 71 -4.06 -0.31 5.65
C VAL A 71 -4.22 0.45 6.96
N ASP A 72 -4.26 -0.23 8.09
CA ASP A 72 -4.41 0.40 9.42
C ASP A 72 -3.29 1.40 9.73
N THR A 73 -2.04 0.96 9.61
CA THR A 73 -0.85 1.79 9.81
C THR A 73 -0.09 1.97 8.50
N PRO A 74 -0.45 2.96 7.67
CA PRO A 74 0.19 3.15 6.38
C PRO A 74 1.59 3.78 6.54
N ALA A 75 2.55 3.23 5.80
CA ALA A 75 3.95 3.64 5.81
C ALA A 75 4.13 4.96 5.03
N PRO A 76 5.00 5.89 5.49
CA PRO A 76 5.17 7.19 4.83
C PRO A 76 5.51 7.11 3.33
N ALA A 77 6.39 6.18 2.94
CA ALA A 77 6.76 6.00 1.53
C ALA A 77 5.58 5.48 0.67
N ALA A 78 4.74 4.61 1.24
CA ALA A 78 3.55 4.11 0.56
C ALA A 78 2.47 5.21 0.44
N CYS A 79 2.27 6.02 1.48
CA CYS A 79 1.40 7.19 1.42
C CYS A 79 1.84 8.17 0.33
N PHE A 80 3.14 8.51 0.30
CA PHE A 80 3.71 9.40 -0.71
C PHE A 80 3.43 8.91 -2.12
N MET A 81 3.79 7.65 -2.42
CA MET A 81 3.57 7.07 -3.75
C MET A 81 2.09 6.99 -4.11
N ALA A 82 1.22 6.68 -3.15
CA ALA A 82 -0.22 6.65 -3.38
C ALA A 82 -0.75 8.04 -3.75
N VAL A 83 -0.42 9.06 -2.95
CA VAL A 83 -0.86 10.44 -3.18
C VAL A 83 -0.35 10.97 -4.52
N GLU A 84 0.94 10.76 -4.83
CA GLU A 84 1.54 11.15 -6.11
C GLU A 84 0.75 10.57 -7.30
N ARG A 85 0.43 9.28 -7.26
CA ARG A 85 -0.29 8.58 -8.34
C ARG A 85 -1.78 8.93 -8.39
N MET A 86 -2.44 9.08 -7.24
CA MET A 86 -3.87 9.44 -7.16
C MET A 86 -4.11 10.85 -7.69
N LEU A 87 -3.24 11.80 -7.32
CA LEU A 87 -3.35 13.20 -7.73
C LEU A 87 -2.72 13.46 -9.10
N LYS A 88 -1.90 12.52 -9.62
CA LYS A 88 -1.13 12.67 -10.86
C LYS A 88 -0.21 13.90 -10.82
N GLU A 89 0.43 14.08 -9.68
CA GLU A 89 1.33 15.18 -9.39
C GLU A 89 2.77 14.68 -9.39
N GLU A 90 3.73 15.55 -9.73
CA GLU A 90 5.15 15.25 -9.57
C GLU A 90 5.61 15.84 -8.23
N LEU A 91 5.93 14.97 -7.27
CA LEU A 91 6.25 15.37 -5.90
C LEU A 91 7.70 15.05 -5.57
N LEU A 92 8.35 15.89 -4.76
CA LEU A 92 9.67 15.57 -4.24
C LEU A 92 9.56 14.69 -2.98
N PRO A 93 10.35 13.60 -2.87
CA PRO A 93 10.30 12.69 -1.72
C PRO A 93 11.08 13.24 -0.52
N VAL A 94 10.75 14.46 -0.09
CA VAL A 94 11.37 15.12 1.07
C VAL A 94 10.53 14.91 2.33
N PRO A 95 11.13 14.94 3.54
CA PRO A 95 10.41 14.62 4.79
C PRO A 95 9.10 15.40 5.00
N GLY A 96 9.05 16.68 4.60
CA GLY A 96 7.83 17.49 4.68
C GLY A 96 6.69 16.92 3.83
N VAL A 97 6.97 16.56 2.57
CA VAL A 97 5.97 15.99 1.65
C VAL A 97 5.56 14.58 2.06
N LEU A 98 6.50 13.76 2.56
CA LEU A 98 6.19 12.42 3.08
C LEU A 98 5.20 12.49 4.26
N ASN A 99 5.41 13.44 5.18
CA ASN A 99 4.52 13.66 6.31
C ASN A 99 3.15 14.20 5.85
N ALA A 100 3.14 15.21 4.97
CA ALA A 100 1.90 15.76 4.43
C ALA A 100 1.07 14.71 3.67
N ALA A 101 1.72 13.84 2.88
CA ALA A 101 1.05 12.74 2.19
C ALA A 101 0.45 11.73 3.17
N ARG A 102 1.16 11.40 4.25
CA ARG A 102 0.64 10.52 5.30
C ARG A 102 -0.59 11.12 5.97
N GLU A 103 -0.53 12.39 6.35
CA GLU A 103 -1.67 13.08 6.98
C GLU A 103 -2.86 13.19 6.03
N LEU A 104 -2.62 13.43 4.73
CA LEU A 104 -3.67 13.38 3.71
C LEU A 104 -4.35 12.01 3.67
N ILE A 105 -3.58 10.91 3.60
CA ILE A 105 -4.15 9.55 3.60
C ILE A 105 -4.99 9.29 4.86
N LEU A 106 -4.51 9.69 6.05
CA LEU A 106 -5.28 9.52 7.29
C LEU A 106 -6.58 10.33 7.28
N GLN A 107 -6.53 11.56 6.77
CA GLN A 107 -7.72 12.40 6.62
C GLN A 107 -8.70 11.82 5.60
N MET A 108 -8.21 11.29 4.47
CA MET A 108 -9.05 10.62 3.46
C MET A 108 -9.75 9.37 4.03
N LYS A 109 -9.04 8.58 4.85
CA LYS A 109 -9.65 7.45 5.57
C LYS A 109 -10.77 7.91 6.50
N LYS A 110 -10.54 8.99 7.24
CA LYS A 110 -11.55 9.58 8.13
C LYS A 110 -12.76 10.10 7.36
N ASP A 111 -12.54 10.85 6.28
CA ASP A 111 -13.62 11.39 5.46
C ASP A 111 -14.45 10.26 4.83
N LYS A 112 -13.81 9.19 4.35
CA LYS A 112 -14.51 8.00 3.85
C LYS A 112 -15.36 7.33 4.92
N ALA A 113 -14.85 7.20 6.15
CA ALA A 113 -15.62 6.64 7.27
C ALA A 113 -16.83 7.52 7.64
N ASP A 114 -16.69 8.84 7.50
CA ASP A 114 -17.75 9.82 7.77
C ASP A 114 -18.69 10.05 6.56
N GLY A 115 -18.46 9.41 5.42
CA GLY A 115 -19.21 9.65 4.18
C GLY A 115 -19.00 11.04 3.55
N ARG A 116 -17.88 11.70 3.87
CA ARG A 116 -17.50 13.04 3.41
C ARG A 116 -16.54 12.98 2.21
N SER A 117 -16.55 14.05 1.40
CA SER A 117 -15.56 14.24 0.33
C SER A 117 -14.23 14.75 0.90
N SER A 118 -13.11 14.22 0.40
CA SER A 118 -11.75 14.65 0.78
C SER A 118 -11.23 15.87 0.02
N GLY A 119 -12.07 16.53 -0.79
CA GLY A 119 -11.64 17.66 -1.63
C GLY A 119 -10.88 18.76 -0.87
N ALA A 120 -11.40 19.19 0.28
CA ALA A 120 -10.75 20.21 1.11
C ALA A 120 -9.39 19.76 1.68
N ALA A 121 -9.23 18.48 2.01
CA ALA A 121 -7.96 17.93 2.47
C ALA A 121 -6.93 17.88 1.33
N ILE A 122 -7.37 17.53 0.12
CA ILE A 122 -6.54 17.52 -1.08
C ILE A 122 -6.08 18.93 -1.44
N GLU A 123 -6.98 19.92 -1.43
CA GLU A 123 -6.64 21.33 -1.68
C GLU A 123 -5.59 21.84 -0.68
N LYS A 124 -5.82 21.59 0.62
CA LYS A 124 -4.85 21.95 1.67
C LYS A 124 -3.48 21.30 1.42
N PHE A 125 -3.45 20.02 1.08
CA PHE A 125 -2.21 19.30 0.77
C PHE A 125 -1.48 19.95 -0.41
N LEU A 126 -2.20 20.27 -1.49
CA LEU A 126 -1.62 20.87 -2.69
C LEU A 126 -1.01 22.25 -2.39
N ASP A 127 -1.67 23.07 -1.58
CA ASP A 127 -1.13 24.36 -1.14
C ASP A 127 0.13 24.22 -0.27
N GLU A 128 0.17 23.20 0.60
CA GLU A 128 1.30 22.92 1.48
C GLU A 128 2.55 22.46 0.70
N VAL A 129 2.37 21.64 -0.35
CA VAL A 129 3.48 21.10 -1.13
C VAL A 129 3.86 21.97 -2.34
N LYS A 130 3.03 22.95 -2.71
CA LYS A 130 3.28 23.89 -3.83
C LYS A 130 4.68 24.54 -3.83
N PRO A 131 5.21 25.06 -2.71
CA PRO A 131 6.56 25.67 -2.71
C PRO A 131 7.70 24.64 -2.81
N ILE A 132 7.39 23.34 -2.83
CA ILE A 132 8.34 22.22 -2.80
C ILE A 132 8.33 21.46 -4.15
N LYS A 133 7.48 21.86 -5.11
CA LYS A 133 7.50 21.33 -6.47
C LYS A 133 8.69 21.93 -7.25
N ASN A 134 9.32 21.13 -8.12
CA ASN A 134 10.45 21.56 -8.97
C ASN A 134 10.05 22.67 -9.96
#